data_AF-A0A820LAM7-F1
#
_entry.id   AF-A0A820LAM7-F1
#
_cell.length_a   1.000
_cell.length_b   1.000
_cell.length_c   1.000
_cell.angle_alpha   90.00
_cell.angle_beta   90.00
_cell.angle_gamma   90.00
#
_symmetry.space_group_name_H-M   'P 1'
#
loop_
_entity.id
_entity.type
_entity.pdbx_description
1 polymer ?
#
loop_
_entity_poly.entity_id
_entity_poly.type
_entity_poly.pdbx_seq_one_letter_code
_entity_poly.pdbx_strand_id
1 'polypeptide(L)'
;MEPDILESEVRWAIQSLAKGKAPGQDEIPIELFKELKDDSIKVLTTLCQQIWKTKQWPSDWKKSIFIPIPKNGTVKDCSNYRTIALISHASKIMLKIIQRRLQPFLERELPDTQAGFRKGRGTRDQIANLRWIIEKQSIRLCRPYKTMECTHKDGDTNTLNCPDKKPVFESTSNSENRIWKHQLV
;
A
#
# COMPACT_ATOMS: atom_id res chain seq x y z
N MET A 1 -27.38 9.85 -16.23
CA MET A 1 -26.51 9.08 -17.13
C MET A 1 -25.07 9.41 -16.75
N GLU A 2 -24.19 8.42 -16.58
CA GLU A 2 -22.78 8.71 -16.24
C GLU A 2 -22.13 9.54 -17.35
N PRO A 3 -21.29 10.55 -17.00
CA PRO A 3 -20.64 11.38 -18.01
C PRO A 3 -19.71 10.54 -18.88
N ASP A 4 -19.64 10.88 -20.16
CA ASP A 4 -18.75 10.19 -21.10
C ASP A 4 -17.28 10.46 -20.77
N ILE A 5 -16.37 9.64 -21.29
CA ILE A 5 -14.92 9.84 -21.10
C ILE A 5 -14.47 11.09 -21.87
N LEU A 6 -13.75 11.98 -21.20
CA LEU A 6 -13.21 13.20 -21.79
C LEU A 6 -11.81 12.98 -22.37
N GLU A 7 -11.46 13.72 -23.44
CA GLU A 7 -10.10 13.69 -23.99
C GLU A 7 -9.03 14.06 -22.95
N SER A 8 -9.35 14.98 -22.03
CA SER A 8 -8.45 15.40 -20.95
C SER A 8 -8.13 14.24 -19.98
N GLU A 9 -9.07 13.33 -19.76
CA GLU A 9 -8.85 12.12 -18.96
C GLU A 9 -7.95 11.14 -19.67
N VAL A 10 -8.12 10.97 -20.98
CA VAL A 10 -7.27 10.11 -21.83
C VAL A 10 -5.83 10.66 -21.86
N ARG A 11 -5.66 11.96 -22.11
CA ARG A 11 -4.35 12.63 -22.08
C ARG A 11 -3.68 12.47 -20.73
N TRP A 12 -4.42 12.73 -19.66
CA TRP A 12 -3.89 12.55 -18.31
C TRP A 12 -3.47 11.10 -18.06
N ALA A 13 -4.27 10.12 -18.48
CA ALA A 13 -3.95 8.71 -18.29
C ALA A 13 -2.67 8.32 -19.03
N ILE A 14 -2.52 8.71 -20.30
CA ILE A 14 -1.29 8.51 -21.09
C ILE A 14 -0.08 9.13 -20.39
N GLN A 15 -0.20 10.38 -19.91
CA GLN A 15 0.91 11.07 -19.27
C GLN A 15 1.27 10.48 -17.90
N SER A 16 0.28 9.98 -17.15
CA SER A 16 0.47 9.36 -15.84
C SER A 16 1.22 8.02 -15.88
N LEU A 17 1.20 7.33 -17.03
CA LEU A 17 1.91 6.06 -17.18
C LEU A 17 3.41 6.30 -17.34
N ALA A 18 4.22 5.53 -16.62
CA ALA A 18 5.68 5.63 -16.66
C ALA A 18 6.25 5.06 -17.97
N LYS A 19 7.32 5.70 -18.48
CA LYS A 19 8.11 5.19 -19.61
C LYS A 19 8.93 3.95 -19.21
N GLY A 20 9.43 3.21 -20.21
CA GLY A 20 10.29 2.03 -20.04
C GLY A 20 9.58 0.82 -19.43
N LYS A 21 8.25 0.73 -19.60
CA LYS A 21 7.46 -0.42 -19.13
C LYS A 21 7.29 -1.43 -20.24
N ALA A 22 7.42 -2.71 -19.91
CA ALA A 22 7.25 -3.80 -20.86
C ALA A 22 5.84 -3.76 -21.48
N PRO A 23 5.72 -3.93 -22.82
CA PRO A 23 4.45 -3.98 -23.51
C PRO A 23 3.66 -5.25 -23.16
N GLY A 24 2.39 -5.26 -23.54
CA GLY A 24 1.56 -6.46 -23.47
C GLY A 24 1.84 -7.39 -24.65
N GLN A 25 0.91 -8.30 -24.91
CA GLN A 25 0.95 -9.18 -26.08
C GLN A 25 0.88 -8.44 -27.42
N ASP A 26 0.38 -7.20 -27.41
CA ASP A 26 0.34 -6.33 -28.59
C ASP A 26 1.71 -5.74 -28.95
N GLU A 27 2.71 -5.89 -28.09
CA GLU A 27 4.07 -5.36 -28.26
C GLU A 27 4.14 -3.84 -28.42
N ILE A 28 3.04 -3.12 -28.13
CA ILE A 28 2.98 -1.66 -28.27
C ILE A 28 3.52 -0.98 -27.00
N PRO A 29 4.64 -0.23 -27.09
CA PRO A 29 5.20 0.48 -25.96
C PRO A 29 4.37 1.73 -25.60
N ILE A 30 4.46 2.17 -24.33
CA ILE A 30 3.72 3.35 -23.86
C ILE A 30 4.22 4.65 -24.52
N GLU A 31 5.48 4.67 -24.93
CA GLU A 31 6.14 5.77 -25.62
C GLU A 31 5.37 6.15 -26.88
N LEU A 32 4.86 5.18 -27.64
CA LEU A 32 4.08 5.44 -28.84
C LEU A 32 2.79 6.22 -28.52
N PHE A 33 2.14 5.89 -27.41
CA PHE A 33 0.94 6.62 -26.95
C PHE A 33 1.26 8.04 -26.50
N LYS A 34 2.45 8.27 -25.93
CA LYS A 34 2.89 9.59 -25.46
C LYS A 34 3.22 10.55 -26.61
N GLU A 35 3.54 10.02 -27.80
CA GLU A 35 3.80 10.79 -29.03
C GLU A 35 2.54 11.01 -29.89
N LEU A 36 1.36 10.55 -29.44
CA LEU A 36 0.11 10.73 -30.19
C LEU A 36 -0.27 12.21 -30.31
N LYS A 37 -0.66 12.59 -31.54
CA LYS A 37 -1.23 13.91 -31.85
C LYS A 37 -2.72 13.96 -31.51
N ASP A 38 -3.28 15.16 -31.55
CA ASP A 38 -4.67 15.42 -31.15
C ASP A 38 -5.69 14.56 -31.88
N ASP A 39 -5.54 14.35 -33.19
CA ASP A 39 -6.49 13.53 -33.96
C ASP A 39 -6.43 12.05 -33.55
N SER A 40 -5.25 11.53 -33.23
CA SER A 40 -5.10 10.17 -32.70
C SER A 40 -5.67 10.05 -31.28
N ILE A 41 -5.53 11.09 -30.46
CA ILE A 41 -6.12 11.15 -29.12
C ILE A 41 -7.64 11.16 -29.20
N LYS A 42 -8.23 11.87 -30.17
CA LYS A 42 -9.68 11.83 -30.42
C LYS A 42 -10.15 10.42 -30.74
N VAL A 43 -9.47 9.72 -31.66
CA VAL A 43 -9.80 8.33 -32.03
C VAL A 43 -9.72 7.41 -30.81
N LEU A 44 -8.65 7.50 -30.02
CA LEU A 44 -8.50 6.71 -28.79
C LEU A 44 -9.60 7.04 -27.77
N THR A 45 -9.98 8.31 -27.68
CA THR A 45 -11.08 8.75 -26.80
C THR A 45 -12.40 8.14 -27.25
N THR A 46 -12.73 8.18 -28.55
CA THR A 46 -13.92 7.53 -29.10
C THR A 46 -13.96 6.04 -28.78
N LEU A 47 -12.82 5.34 -28.89
CA LEU A 47 -12.72 3.94 -28.51
C LEU A 47 -13.00 3.74 -27.01
N CYS A 48 -12.39 4.54 -26.13
CA CYS A 48 -12.66 4.50 -24.69
C CYS A 48 -14.14 4.75 -24.37
N GLN A 49 -14.77 5.73 -25.02
CA GLN A 49 -16.19 6.04 -24.87
C GLN A 49 -17.09 4.89 -25.33
N GLN A 50 -16.76 4.23 -26.44
CA GLN A 50 -17.48 3.04 -26.91
C GLN A 50 -17.41 1.92 -25.87
N ILE A 51 -16.22 1.63 -25.33
CA ILE A 51 -16.05 0.64 -24.25
C ILE A 51 -16.85 1.06 -23.01
N TRP A 52 -16.83 2.35 -22.65
CA TRP A 52 -17.55 2.89 -21.50
C TRP A 52 -19.07 2.75 -21.61
N LYS A 53 -19.62 2.96 -22.80
CA LYS A 53 -21.07 2.88 -23.08
C LYS A 53 -21.55 1.44 -23.19
N THR A 54 -20.82 0.63 -23.96
CA THR A 54 -21.20 -0.77 -24.23
C THR A 54 -20.89 -1.69 -23.04
N LYS A 55 -19.99 -1.28 -22.15
CA LYS A 55 -19.40 -2.10 -21.09
C LYS A 55 -18.71 -3.36 -21.65
N GLN A 56 -18.38 -3.37 -22.94
CA GLN A 56 -17.70 -4.48 -23.60
C GLN A 56 -16.22 -4.17 -23.74
N TRP A 57 -15.40 -4.99 -23.08
CA TRP A 57 -13.96 -4.90 -23.20
C TRP A 57 -13.48 -5.59 -24.49
N PRO A 58 -12.57 -4.99 -25.27
CA PRO A 58 -12.01 -5.62 -26.47
C PRO A 58 -11.35 -6.96 -26.12
N SER A 59 -11.54 -7.98 -26.96
CA SER A 59 -10.99 -9.33 -26.75
C SER A 59 -9.47 -9.32 -26.62
N ASP A 60 -8.77 -8.53 -27.44
CA ASP A 60 -7.32 -8.40 -27.38
C ASP A 60 -6.84 -7.76 -26.07
N TRP A 61 -7.61 -6.85 -25.50
CA TRP A 61 -7.28 -6.22 -24.21
C TRP A 61 -7.56 -7.12 -23.00
N LYS A 62 -8.21 -8.28 -23.19
CA LYS A 62 -8.39 -9.30 -22.16
C LYS A 62 -7.18 -10.24 -22.06
N LYS A 63 -6.29 -10.22 -23.06
CA LYS A 63 -5.11 -11.09 -23.10
C LYS A 63 -3.97 -10.49 -22.28
N SER A 64 -3.20 -11.35 -21.61
CA SER A 64 -2.04 -10.95 -20.81
C SER A 64 -0.90 -11.96 -20.91
N ILE A 65 0.34 -11.47 -20.94
CA ILE A 65 1.52 -12.33 -20.82
C ILE A 65 1.83 -12.51 -19.33
N PHE A 66 1.92 -13.77 -18.88
CA PHE A 66 2.31 -14.09 -17.51
C PHE A 66 3.81 -14.34 -17.41
N ILE A 67 4.49 -13.57 -16.56
CA ILE A 67 5.94 -13.72 -16.33
C ILE A 67 6.16 -14.07 -14.85
N PRO A 68 6.74 -15.24 -14.53
CA PRO A 68 7.15 -15.56 -13.18
C PRO A 68 8.42 -14.78 -12.81
N ILE A 69 8.38 -14.03 -11.71
CA ILE A 69 9.53 -13.33 -11.14
C ILE A 69 9.92 -14.01 -9.82
N PRO A 70 11.18 -14.43 -9.65
CA PRO A 70 11.64 -15.02 -8.41
C PRO A 70 11.52 -14.01 -7.25
N LYS A 71 11.05 -14.49 -6.10
CA LYS A 71 11.13 -13.84 -4.80
C LYS A 71 12.39 -14.32 -4.08
N ASN A 72 12.50 -14.00 -2.79
CA ASN A 72 13.50 -14.58 -1.90
C ASN A 72 13.23 -16.09 -1.70
N GLY A 73 14.30 -16.86 -1.46
CA GLY A 73 14.22 -18.31 -1.26
C GLY A 73 14.87 -19.09 -2.41
N THR A 74 14.56 -20.38 -2.49
CA THR A 74 15.19 -21.28 -3.46
C THR A 74 14.45 -21.23 -4.79
N VAL A 75 15.18 -21.01 -5.88
CA VAL A 75 14.63 -20.91 -7.26
C VAL A 75 14.01 -22.21 -7.79
N LYS A 76 14.30 -23.35 -7.15
CA LYS A 76 13.74 -24.67 -7.50
C LYS A 76 12.30 -24.85 -7.01
N ASP A 77 11.86 -24.04 -6.05
CA ASP A 77 10.51 -24.11 -5.50
C ASP A 77 9.62 -23.07 -6.18
N CYS A 78 8.58 -23.57 -6.86
CA CYS A 78 7.60 -22.75 -7.59
C CYS A 78 6.87 -21.75 -6.68
N SER A 79 6.72 -22.03 -5.39
CA SER A 79 6.05 -21.13 -4.43
C SER A 79 6.84 -19.82 -4.19
N ASN A 80 8.14 -19.85 -4.46
CA ASN A 80 9.03 -18.69 -4.36
C ASN A 80 8.97 -17.77 -5.58
N TYR A 81 7.99 -17.92 -6.47
CA TYR A 81 7.77 -16.97 -7.56
C TYR A 81 6.55 -16.09 -7.29
N ARG A 82 6.57 -14.88 -7.85
CA ARG A 82 5.36 -14.06 -8.06
C ARG A 82 5.12 -13.95 -9.54
N THR A 83 3.90 -14.23 -9.97
CA THR A 83 3.51 -14.00 -11.37
C THR A 83 3.14 -12.54 -11.56
N ILE A 84 3.70 -11.90 -12.57
CA ILE A 84 3.22 -10.61 -13.07
C ILE A 84 2.44 -10.82 -14.37
N ALA A 85 1.38 -10.05 -14.57
CA ALA A 85 0.62 -10.04 -15.81
C ALA A 85 0.94 -8.75 -16.58
N LEU A 86 1.45 -8.89 -17.81
CA LEU A 86 1.62 -7.79 -18.74
C LEU A 86 0.37 -7.67 -19.62
N ILE A 87 -0.37 -6.59 -19.42
CA ILE A 87 -1.51 -6.20 -20.26
C ILE A 87 -1.12 -5.05 -21.20
N SER A 88 -1.87 -4.92 -22.30
CA SER A 88 -1.75 -3.82 -23.26
C SER A 88 -1.72 -2.45 -22.58
N HIS A 89 -0.90 -1.53 -23.10
CA HIS A 89 -0.89 -0.15 -22.63
C HIS A 89 -2.21 0.58 -22.89
N ALA A 90 -2.90 0.27 -23.99
CA ALA A 90 -4.21 0.84 -24.28
C ALA A 90 -5.24 0.42 -23.23
N SER A 91 -5.21 -0.85 -22.82
CA SER A 91 -5.99 -1.36 -21.69
C SER A 91 -5.68 -0.65 -20.37
N LYS A 92 -4.38 -0.43 -20.06
CA LYS A 92 -3.94 0.33 -18.86
C LYS A 92 -4.45 1.77 -18.87
N ILE A 93 -4.49 2.44 -20.03
CA ILE A 93 -5.02 3.81 -20.16
C ILE A 93 -6.48 3.84 -19.70
N MET A 94 -7.32 2.96 -20.24
CA MET A 94 -8.72 2.86 -19.84
C MET A 94 -8.88 2.54 -18.34
N LEU A 95 -8.10 1.60 -17.82
CA LEU A 95 -8.09 1.27 -16.39
C LEU A 95 -7.68 2.46 -15.50
N LYS A 96 -6.76 3.32 -15.96
CA LYS A 96 -6.40 4.54 -15.21
C LYS A 96 -7.50 5.57 -15.17
N ILE A 97 -8.26 5.71 -16.25
CA ILE A 97 -9.44 6.59 -16.27
C ILE A 97 -10.47 6.08 -15.27
N ILE A 98 -10.79 4.79 -15.32
CA ILE A 98 -11.73 4.14 -14.38
C ILE A 98 -11.26 4.31 -12.93
N GLN A 99 -9.97 4.01 -12.66
CA GLN A 99 -9.40 4.17 -11.32
C GLN A 99 -9.53 5.61 -10.83
N ARG A 100 -9.22 6.61 -11.67
CA ARG A 100 -9.31 8.02 -11.29
C ARG A 100 -10.73 8.44 -10.95
N ARG A 101 -11.72 7.99 -11.73
CA ARG A 101 -13.14 8.25 -11.47
C ARG A 101 -13.62 7.58 -10.18
N LEU A 102 -13.10 6.39 -9.88
CA LEU A 102 -13.48 5.63 -8.70
C LEU A 102 -12.80 6.12 -7.41
N GLN A 103 -11.62 6.74 -7.50
CA GLN A 103 -10.81 7.13 -6.35
C GLN A 103 -11.57 7.97 -5.30
N PRO A 104 -12.36 9.00 -5.65
CA PRO A 104 -13.06 9.81 -4.64
C PRO A 104 -14.06 9.01 -3.80
N PHE A 105 -14.71 8.02 -4.42
CA PHE A 105 -15.63 7.12 -3.73
C PHE A 105 -14.86 6.20 -2.77
N LEU A 106 -13.76 5.61 -3.24
CA LEU A 106 -12.92 4.75 -2.40
C LEU A 106 -12.34 5.51 -1.20
N GLU A 107 -11.89 6.74 -1.38
CA GLU A 107 -11.34 7.52 -0.25
C GLU A 107 -12.38 7.84 0.82
N ARG A 108 -13.66 7.92 0.46
CA ARG A 108 -14.77 8.12 1.41
C ARG A 108 -15.15 6.83 2.15
N GLU A 109 -15.17 5.71 1.46
CA GLU A 109 -15.65 4.43 2.02
C GLU A 109 -14.55 3.64 2.73
N LEU A 110 -13.26 3.86 2.40
CA LEU A 110 -12.16 3.11 2.99
C LEU A 110 -11.84 3.59 4.42
N PRO A 111 -11.72 2.67 5.39
CA PRO A 111 -11.40 3.04 6.76
C PRO A 111 -10.00 3.64 6.87
N ASP A 112 -9.79 4.49 7.87
CA ASP A 112 -8.49 5.11 8.14
C ASP A 112 -7.39 4.09 8.47
N THR A 113 -7.77 2.92 8.96
CA THR A 113 -6.83 1.83 9.22
C THR A 113 -6.27 1.20 7.94
N GLN A 114 -6.93 1.37 6.80
CA GLN A 114 -6.41 0.91 5.51
C GLN A 114 -5.30 1.85 5.02
N ALA A 115 -4.07 1.35 4.89
CA ALA A 115 -2.98 2.10 4.24
C ALA A 115 -2.60 1.55 2.85
N GLY A 116 -2.85 0.26 2.60
CA GLY A 116 -2.50 -0.36 1.33
C GLY A 116 -3.25 0.29 0.17
N PHE A 117 -2.51 0.65 -0.89
CA PHE A 117 -3.03 1.24 -2.13
C PHE A 117 -3.76 2.58 -1.97
N ARG A 118 -3.56 3.30 -0.86
CA ARG A 118 -4.09 4.65 -0.66
C ARG A 118 -3.02 5.71 -0.86
N LYS A 119 -3.41 6.83 -1.48
CA LYS A 119 -2.49 7.95 -1.68
C LYS A 119 -2.16 8.59 -0.33
N GLY A 120 -0.88 8.84 -0.08
CA GLY A 120 -0.42 9.51 1.14
C GLY A 120 -0.40 8.64 2.40
N ARG A 121 -0.68 7.33 2.28
CA ARG A 121 -0.50 6.36 3.38
C ARG A 121 0.47 5.27 2.93
N GLY A 122 1.25 4.75 3.87
CA GLY A 122 2.24 3.72 3.61
C GLY A 122 2.54 2.83 4.81
N THR A 123 3.48 1.90 4.62
CA THR A 123 3.87 0.94 5.65
C THR A 123 4.37 1.60 6.93
N ARG A 124 5.01 2.76 6.82
CA ARG A 124 5.51 3.53 7.98
C ARG A 124 4.39 3.97 8.92
N ASP A 125 3.27 4.45 8.36
CA ASP A 125 2.11 4.89 9.15
C ASP A 125 1.51 3.71 9.93
N GLN A 126 1.47 2.53 9.30
CA GLN A 126 0.96 1.32 9.94
C GLN A 126 1.89 0.80 11.04
N ILE A 127 3.21 0.87 10.85
CA ILE A 127 4.18 0.51 11.90
C ILE A 127 4.01 1.46 13.10
N ALA A 128 3.84 2.76 12.86
CA ALA A 128 3.60 3.73 13.93
C ALA A 128 2.28 3.45 14.67
N ASN A 129 1.20 3.18 13.94
CA ASN A 129 -0.09 2.81 14.52
C ASN A 129 0.01 1.56 15.40
N LEU A 130 0.68 0.51 14.92
CA LEU A 130 0.90 -0.73 15.69
C LEU A 130 1.70 -0.45 16.96
N ARG A 131 2.77 0.34 16.85
CA ARG A 131 3.59 0.73 18.00
C ARG A 131 2.76 1.45 19.06
N TRP A 132 1.95 2.44 18.67
CA TRP A 132 1.08 3.16 19.60
C TRP A 132 0.04 2.25 20.26
N ILE A 133 -0.52 1.28 19.53
CA ILE A 133 -1.46 0.31 20.11
C ILE A 133 -0.74 -0.52 21.19
N ILE A 134 0.46 -1.03 20.90
CA ILE A 134 1.26 -1.81 21.86
C ILE A 134 1.58 -0.99 23.10
N GLU A 135 2.09 0.24 22.94
CA GLU A 135 2.42 1.15 24.04
C GLU A 135 1.19 1.52 24.89
N LYS A 136 0.03 1.72 24.26
CA LYS A 136 -1.21 2.01 24.99
C LYS A 136 -1.71 0.81 25.80
N GLN A 137 -1.52 -0.41 25.31
CA GLN A 137 -1.91 -1.63 26.03
C GLN A 137 -0.95 -1.94 27.19
N SER A 138 0.36 -1.75 27.01
CA SER A 138 1.32 -1.95 28.10
C SER A 138 1.06 -0.98 29.26
N ILE A 139 0.72 0.28 28.98
CA ILE A 139 0.34 1.27 30.00
C ILE A 139 -0.95 0.88 30.73
N ARG A 140 -1.95 0.32 30.03
CA ARG A 140 -3.20 -0.14 30.65
C ARG A 140 -2.98 -1.32 31.60
N LEU A 141 -2.09 -2.24 31.23
CA LEU A 141 -1.70 -3.37 32.09
C LEU A 141 -0.85 -2.94 33.29
N CYS A 142 -0.17 -1.78 33.20
CA CYS A 142 0.59 -1.16 34.29
C CYS A 142 -0.22 -0.17 35.14
N ARG A 143 -1.57 -0.10 35.05
CA ARG A 143 -2.32 0.65 36.08
C ARG A 143 -2.08 -0.02 37.43
N PRO A 144 -1.52 0.68 38.44
CA PRO A 144 -1.36 0.12 39.76
C PRO A 144 -2.74 -0.27 40.29
N TYR A 145 -2.82 -1.45 40.89
CA TYR A 145 -3.97 -1.93 41.67
C TYR A 145 -4.48 -0.76 42.51
N LYS A 146 -5.79 -0.44 42.44
CA LYS A 146 -6.41 0.58 43.31
C LYS A 146 -5.88 0.36 44.72
N THR A 147 -5.23 1.37 45.31
CA THR A 147 -5.00 1.40 46.75
C THR A 147 -6.35 1.23 47.44
N MET A 148 -6.57 0.08 48.08
CA MET A 148 -7.63 -0.05 49.07
C MET A 148 -7.23 0.87 50.23
N GLU A 149 -8.04 1.89 50.51
CA GLU A 149 -7.92 2.66 51.74
C GLU A 149 -8.29 1.76 52.91
N CYS A 150 -7.30 1.29 53.67
CA CYS A 150 -7.53 0.68 54.96
C CYS A 150 -7.73 1.79 55.99
N THR A 151 -8.97 2.02 56.41
CA THR A 151 -9.25 2.88 57.57
C THR A 151 -8.96 2.10 58.85
N HIS A 152 -7.83 2.40 59.49
CA HIS A 152 -7.64 2.00 60.89
C HIS A 152 -8.42 2.96 61.78
N LYS A 153 -9.28 2.40 62.64
CA LYS A 153 -9.70 3.08 63.86
C LYS A 153 -8.44 3.19 64.72
N ASP A 154 -8.21 4.37 65.26
CA ASP A 154 -7.09 4.77 66.12
C ASP A 154 -6.06 5.63 65.36
N GLY A 155 -6.14 6.93 65.64
CA GLY A 155 -5.61 8.03 64.84
C GLY A 155 -4.11 8.27 64.96
N ASP A 156 -3.30 7.29 64.56
CA ASP A 156 -1.86 7.47 64.34
C ASP A 156 -1.52 7.29 62.86
N THR A 157 -1.28 8.38 62.14
CA THR A 157 -0.82 8.36 60.74
C THR A 157 0.67 8.05 60.67
N ASN A 158 1.04 6.79 60.65
CA ASN A 158 2.37 6.37 60.20
C ASN A 158 2.35 6.08 58.69
N THR A 159 3.02 6.93 57.92
CA THR A 159 3.32 6.70 56.50
C THR A 159 4.35 5.57 56.37
N LEU A 160 3.87 4.34 56.17
CA LEU A 160 4.73 3.27 55.66
C LEU A 160 5.04 3.58 54.19
N ASN A 161 6.27 4.00 53.91
CA ASN A 161 6.79 4.09 52.55
C ASN A 161 6.79 2.70 51.92
N CYS A 162 5.90 2.48 50.95
CA CYS A 162 5.96 1.32 50.08
C CYS A 162 7.14 1.53 49.11
N PRO A 163 8.04 0.56 48.92
CA PRO A 163 9.18 0.77 48.03
C PRO A 163 8.70 0.99 46.60
N ASP A 164 9.07 2.13 46.02
CA ASP A 164 8.92 2.49 44.61
C ASP A 164 9.66 1.48 43.72
N LYS A 165 9.10 0.28 43.52
CA LYS A 165 9.55 -0.60 42.44
C LYS A 165 8.91 -0.12 41.14
N LYS A 166 9.59 0.82 40.48
CA LYS A 166 9.41 1.00 39.03
C LYS A 166 9.62 -0.36 38.35
N PRO A 167 8.84 -0.73 37.32
CA PRO A 167 9.18 -1.88 36.51
C PRO A 167 10.51 -1.58 35.80
N VAL A 168 11.56 -2.28 36.21
CA VAL A 168 12.84 -2.31 35.50
C VAL A 168 12.60 -3.12 34.23
N PHE A 169 12.58 -2.46 33.08
CA PHE A 169 12.72 -3.16 31.80
C PHE A 169 14.22 -3.39 31.61
N GLU A 170 14.69 -4.58 31.95
CA GLU A 170 16.06 -5.03 31.65
C GLU A 170 16.22 -5.09 30.13
N SER A 171 16.81 -4.05 29.54
CA SER A 171 17.50 -4.19 28.27
C SER A 171 18.77 -4.99 28.54
N THR A 172 18.75 -6.30 28.32
CA THR A 172 19.99 -7.08 28.22
C THR A 172 20.67 -6.70 26.90
N SER A 173 21.47 -5.62 26.95
CA SER A 173 22.61 -5.45 26.06
C SER A 173 23.66 -6.45 26.51
N ASN A 174 23.68 -7.65 25.91
CA ASN A 174 24.84 -8.51 26.02
C ASN A 174 25.64 -8.43 24.72
N SER A 175 26.69 -7.63 24.79
CA SER A 175 27.85 -7.66 23.90
C SER A 175 28.51 -9.04 23.99
N GLU A 176 28.53 -9.80 22.90
CA GLU A 176 29.73 -10.51 22.40
C GLU A 176 29.45 -11.27 21.09
N ASN A 177 30.26 -10.93 20.07
CA ASN A 177 30.62 -11.71 18.88
C ASN A 177 29.60 -12.00 17.77
N ARG A 178 29.67 -11.18 16.70
CA ARG A 178 29.96 -11.69 15.33
C ARG A 178 30.53 -10.59 14.43
N ILE A 179 31.79 -10.77 14.08
CA ILE A 179 32.53 -10.07 13.05
C ILE A 179 31.86 -10.36 11.69
N TRP A 180 31.43 -9.32 10.97
CA TRP A 180 31.27 -9.39 9.52
C TRP A 180 32.15 -8.32 8.91
N LYS A 181 33.33 -8.74 8.42
CA LYS A 181 34.17 -7.93 7.55
C LYS A 181 33.37 -7.65 6.27
N HIS A 182 33.15 -6.37 5.99
CA HIS A 182 32.90 -5.91 4.63
C HIS A 182 34.20 -6.07 3.84
N GLN A 183 34.18 -6.89 2.80
CA GLN A 183 35.17 -6.84 1.74
C GLN A 183 34.43 -6.42 0.47
N LEU A 184 34.72 -5.19 0.04
CA LEU A 184 34.41 -4.66 -1.27
C LEU A 184 35.40 -5.25 -2.27
N VAL A 185 34.90 -6.07 -3.20
CA VAL A 185 35.16 -5.99 -4.65
C VAL A 185 33.86 -6.34 -5.34
#